data_AF-A0A7W1SE72-F1
#
_entry.id   AF-A0A7W1SE72-F1
#
_cell.length_a   1.000
_cell.length_b   1.000
_cell.length_c   1.000
_cell.angle_alpha   90.00
_cell.angle_beta   90.00
_cell.angle_gamma   90.00
#
_symmetry.space_group_name_H-M   'P 1'
#
loop_
_entity.id
_entity.type
_entity.pdbx_description
1 polymer ?
#
loop_
_entity_poly.entity_id
_entity_poly.type
_entity_poly.pdbx_seq_one_letter_code
_entity_poly.pdbx_strand_id
1 'polypeptide(L)' 'MMDRKTISIMKACELVGVSRRTIYNWIASGKVDYVRTAGGSVRIFVDTLWRDPRRENELTKEAS' A
#
# COMPACT_ATOMS: atom_id res chain seq x y z
N MET A 1 9.22 5.62 19.61
CA MET A 1 8.89 5.58 18.17
C MET A 1 8.17 4.26 17.93
N MET A 2 7.00 4.27 17.30
CA MET A 2 6.32 3.03 16.89
C MET A 2 6.90 2.60 15.55
N ASP A 3 7.51 1.43 15.49
CA ASP A 3 8.01 0.86 14.25
C ASP A 3 6.85 0.55 13.31
N ARG A 4 6.84 1.15 12.11
CA ARG A 4 5.81 0.87 11.10
C ARG A 4 5.95 -0.57 10.62
N LYS A 5 4.88 -1.36 10.75
CA LYS A 5 4.88 -2.76 10.34
C LYS A 5 4.76 -2.88 8.82
N THR A 6 5.57 -3.77 8.22
CA THR A 6 5.48 -4.11 6.80
C THR A 6 5.13 -5.58 6.58
N ILE A 7 4.45 -5.89 5.47
CA ILE A 7 4.04 -7.25 5.09
C ILE A 7 4.34 -7.53 3.62
N SER A 8 4.35 -8.81 3.23
CA SER A 8 4.52 -9.20 1.82
C SER A 8 3.30 -8.87 0.97
N ILE A 9 3.47 -8.81 -0.35
CA ILE A 9 2.37 -8.64 -1.31
C ILE A 9 1.29 -9.71 -1.13
N MET A 10 1.70 -10.97 -0.92
CA MET A 10 0.75 -12.07 -0.71
C MET A 10 -0.10 -11.84 0.54
N LYS A 11 0.54 -11.43 1.65
CA LYS A 11 -0.20 -11.15 2.88
C LYS A 11 -1.11 -9.94 2.74
N ALA A 12 -0.70 -8.94 1.98
CA ALA A 12 -1.56 -7.81 1.65
C ALA A 12 -2.80 -8.25 0.87
N CYS A 13 -2.64 -9.11 -0.15
CA CYS A 13 -3.76 -9.67 -0.91
C CYS A 13 -4.76 -10.39 0.00
N GLU A 14 -4.27 -11.24 0.91
CA GLU A 14 -5.10 -11.94 1.89
C GLU A 14 -5.85 -10.98 2.84
N LEU A 15 -5.17 -9.94 3.33
CA LEU A 15 -5.75 -9.03 4.32
C LEU A 15 -6.85 -8.12 3.75
N VAL A 16 -6.68 -7.62 2.52
CA VAL A 16 -7.66 -6.72 1.89
C VAL A 16 -8.59 -7.42 0.90
N GLY A 17 -8.39 -8.71 0.65
CA GLY A 17 -9.25 -9.49 -0.25
C GLY A 17 -9.14 -9.06 -1.72
N VAL A 18 -7.97 -8.62 -2.18
CA VAL A 18 -7.75 -8.17 -3.57
C VAL A 18 -6.67 -8.99 -4.28
N SER A 19 -6.67 -8.93 -5.61
CA SER A 19 -5.65 -9.59 -6.42
C SER A 19 -4.27 -8.94 -6.29
N ARG A 20 -3.20 -9.69 -6.59
CA ARG A 20 -1.83 -9.14 -6.72
C ARG A 20 -1.77 -7.97 -7.71
N ARG A 21 -2.51 -8.06 -8.82
CA ARG A 21 -2.58 -6.98 -9.82
C ARG A 21 -3.13 -5.70 -9.21
N THR A 22 -4.14 -5.80 -8.36
CA THR A 22 -4.71 -4.66 -7.64
C THR A 22 -3.69 -4.01 -6.71
N ILE A 23 -2.94 -4.83 -5.96
CA ILE A 23 -1.84 -4.34 -5.11
C ILE A 23 -0.76 -3.63 -5.94
N TYR A 24 -0.34 -4.18 -7.07
CA TYR A 24 0.63 -3.51 -7.95
C TYR A 24 0.10 -2.20 -8.52
N ASN A 25 -1.19 -2.14 -8.88
CA ASN A 25 -1.81 -0.89 -9.32
C ASN A 25 -1.82 0.16 -8.21
N TRP A 26 -2.05 -0.23 -6.95
CA TRP A 26 -1.97 0.68 -5.81
C TRP A 26 -0.55 1.21 -5.60
N ILE A 27 0.46 0.35 -5.71
CA ILE A 27 1.87 0.77 -5.65
C ILE A 27 2.18 1.76 -6.78
N ALA A 28 1.79 1.44 -8.02
CA ALA A 28 2.06 2.28 -9.18
C ALA A 28 1.32 3.64 -9.13
N SER A 29 0.17 3.71 -8.44
CA SER A 29 -0.61 4.93 -8.24
C SER A 29 -0.32 5.65 -6.93
N GLY A 30 0.67 5.20 -6.15
CA GLY A 30 1.04 5.82 -4.87
C GLY A 30 -0.01 5.68 -3.76
N LYS A 31 -0.98 4.75 -3.90
CA LYS A 31 -2.05 4.54 -2.91
C LYS A 31 -1.58 3.81 -1.66
N VAL A 32 -0.41 3.18 -1.70
CA VAL A 32 0.19 2.47 -0.56
C VAL A 32 1.67 2.79 -0.48
N ASP A 33 2.19 2.90 0.74
CA ASP A 33 3.62 3.02 0.97
C ASP A 33 4.27 1.63 0.96
N TYR A 34 5.50 1.56 0.48
CA TYR A 34 6.27 0.34 0.48
C TYR A 34 7.76 0.60 0.64
N VAL A 35 8.49 -0.46 0.99
CA VAL A 35 9.96 -0.52 0.96
C VAL A 35 10.40 -1.72 0.14
N ARG A 36 11.63 -1.67 -0.38
CA ARG A 36 12.31 -2.84 -0.93
C ARG A 36 13.33 -3.36 0.07
N THR A 37 13.38 -4.67 0.26
CA THR A 37 14.47 -5.29 1.02
C THR A 37 15.76 -5.23 0.22
N ALA A 38 16.91 -5.49 0.86
CA ALA A 38 18.20 -5.62 0.18
C ALA A 38 18.17 -6.68 -0.95
N GLY A 39 17.31 -7.69 -0.84
CA GLY A 39 17.06 -8.70 -1.88
C GLY A 39 16.03 -8.30 -2.95
N GLY A 40 15.54 -7.06 -2.95
CA GLY A 40 14.63 -6.52 -3.97
C GLY A 40 13.14 -6.81 -3.72
N SER A 41 12.79 -7.65 -2.75
CA SER A 41 11.40 -7.98 -2.41
C SER A 41 10.66 -6.76 -1.86
N VAL A 42 9.44 -6.54 -2.34
CA VAL A 42 8.56 -5.46 -1.88
C VAL A 42 7.91 -5.82 -0.54
N ARG A 43 7.91 -4.88 0.42
CA ARG A 43 7.11 -4.94 1.64
C ARG A 43 6.22 -3.72 1.76
N ILE A 44 4.94 -3.92 1.99
CA ILE A 44 3.92 -2.85 2.06
C ILE A 44 3.69 -2.48 3.51
N PHE A 45 3.61 -1.18 3.81
CA PHE A 45 3.28 -0.72 5.16
C PHE A 45 1.80 -0.92 5.46
N VAL A 46 1.52 -1.62 6.55
CA VAL A 46 0.16 -2.05 6.93
C VAL A 46 -0.78 -0.87 7.17
N ASP A 47 -0.26 0.23 7.72
CA ASP A 47 -1.01 1.46 8.01
C ASP A 47 -1.51 2.19 6.76
N THR A 48 -0.92 1.93 5.60
CA THR A 48 -1.35 2.50 4.31
C THR A 48 -2.17 1.56 3.46
N LEU A 49 -2.28 0.30 3.84
CA LEU A 49 -2.91 -0.72 3.01
C LEU A 49 -4.43 -0.56 2.87
N TRP A 50 -5.05 0.07 3.87
CA TRP A 50 -6.49 0.30 3.89
C TRP A 50 -6.82 1.55 3.09
N ARG A 51 -7.80 1.40 2.20
CA ARG A 51 -8.36 2.50 1.45
C ARG A 51 -9.18 3.35 2.42
N ASP A 52 -8.59 4.41 2.98
CA ASP A 52 -9.37 5.44 3.67
C ASP A 52 -10.08 6.27 2.59
N PRO A 53 -11.43 6.25 2.50
CA PRO A 53 -12.17 7.07 1.54
C PRO A 53 -11.85 8.56 1.66
N ARG A 54 -11.42 9.02 2.84
CA ARG A 54 -11.01 10.41 3.08
C ARG A 54 -9.66 10.73 2.43
N ARG A 55 -8.67 9.81 2.50
CA ARG A 55 -7.39 9.98 1.79
C ARG A 55 -7.56 10.01 0.27
N GLU A 56 -8.48 9.21 -0.27
CA GLU A 56 -8.75 9.24 -1.71
C GLU A 56 -9.35 10.59 -2.16
N ASN A 57 -10.13 11.26 -1.30
CA ASN A 57 -10.68 12.59 -1.56
C ASN A 57 -9.67 13.74 -1.37
N GLU A 58 -8.64 13.55 -0.55
CA GLU A 58 -7.56 14.54 -0.38
C GLU A 58 -6.58 14.49 -1.56
N LEU A 59 -6.18 13.30 -2.01
CA LEU A 59 -5.30 13.10 -3.17
C LEU A 59 -5.91 13.63 -4.47
N THR A 60 -7.23 13.54 -4.65
CA THR A 60 -7.92 14.09 -5.83
C THR A 60 -8.07 15.61 -5.78
N LYS A 61 -8.04 16.24 -4.59
CA LYS A 61 -8.13 17.70 -4.46
C LYS A 61 -6.81 18.41 -4.68
N GLU A 62 -5.67 17.80 -4.33
CA GLU A 62 -4.35 18.40 -4.54
C GLU A 62 -3.87 18.30 -6.00
N ALA A 63 -4.43 17.37 -6.78
CA ALA A 63 -4.12 17.18 -8.19
C ALA A 63 -5.00 18.02 -9.14
N SER A 64 -5.86 18.90 -8.62
CA SER A 64 -6.85 19.67 -9.39
C SER A 64 -6.70 21.18 -9.24
#